data_AF-K7FMY1-F1
#
_entry.id   AF-K7FMY1-F1
#
_cell.length_a   1.000
_cell.length_b   1.000
_cell.length_c   1.000
_cell.angle_alpha   90.00
_cell.angle_beta   90.00
_cell.angle_gamma   90.00
#
_symmetry.space_group_name_H-M   'P 1'
#
loop_
_entity.id
_entity.type
_entity.pdbx_description
1 polymer ?
#
loop_
_entity_poly.entity_id
_entity_poly.type
_entity_poly.pdbx_seq_one_letter_code
_entity_poly.pdbx_strand_id
1 'polypeptide(L)'
;SPGKLHWESECQYQLRHLQDSAQISALLPPSLEGHWTSTGCEVRPGPEFLTRSYLFYSNRLFKAYQFYYWDPSCRDPSHSLVIKGKLRLRQASWITRGATEADYHLHKVGIVFHSQRAMQEISARINQSSGGSCSGFFPPGRSWAPGVLYEVLSAKEGRDCTAALGFAMHELSLVRVETYYEPLLETQSSGRRAVEELYLGDIHTKWSERLHYRPTGYQRPLQNALHHVHPCPACGIVFRSDEHHPPILPAKAELPMQLSGRWVSAHCEVRPAVLFLTRYFIFHGTNRTWEGYYYHYSDPLCKQPTFTIYASGHYTKGVPSSKVRGGTELAFKVTYARVTAMDQVTVTMLNSSEPGTCGESGSWSAGMEQDITLTGGCLALGLKLPHTEYELFRMEQDTKDRSLLFIGKRPTDGSSPDRPEKRPTSYQAPLIQCAGAMGIFSKHSSPRYL
;
A
#
# COMPACT_ATOMS: atom_id res chain seq x y z
N SER A 1 2.87 25.89 42.83
CA SER A 1 2.02 25.07 41.95
C SER A 1 2.89 24.25 41.03
N PRO A 2 3.01 22.93 41.23
CA PRO A 2 3.81 22.10 40.34
C PRO A 2 3.06 21.93 39.02
N GLY A 3 3.74 22.26 37.93
CA GLY A 3 3.19 22.20 36.58
C GLY A 3 2.77 20.80 36.21
N LYS A 4 1.54 20.67 35.67
CA LYS A 4 1.06 19.43 35.07
C LYS A 4 1.98 19.09 33.89
N LEU A 5 2.86 18.11 34.07
CA LEU A 5 3.46 17.37 32.96
C LEU A 5 2.31 16.71 32.20
N HIS A 6 1.89 17.31 31.08
CA HIS A 6 1.02 16.63 30.13
C HIS A 6 1.82 15.48 29.53
N TRP A 7 1.58 14.26 30.03
CA TRP A 7 2.03 13.05 29.38
C TRP A 7 1.42 13.04 27.97
N GLU A 8 2.25 13.21 26.95
CA GLU A 8 1.75 13.22 25.59
C GLU A 8 1.31 11.83 25.18
N SER A 9 0.21 11.75 24.43
CA SER A 9 -0.30 10.45 24.03
C SER A 9 0.71 9.75 23.11
N GLU A 10 0.84 8.44 23.21
CA GLU A 10 1.77 7.67 22.37
C GLU A 10 1.57 7.95 20.87
N CYS A 11 0.33 8.16 20.41
CA CYS A 11 0.06 8.57 19.03
C CYS A 11 0.72 9.90 18.66
N GLN A 12 0.64 10.89 19.54
CA GLN A 12 1.23 12.22 19.31
C GLN A 12 2.74 12.17 19.35
N TYR A 13 3.30 11.28 20.18
CA TYR A 13 4.73 10.97 20.17
C TYR A 13 5.14 10.32 18.85
N GLN A 14 4.40 9.32 18.36
CA GLN A 14 4.68 8.66 17.07
C GLN A 14 4.60 9.64 15.90
N LEU A 15 3.57 10.50 15.84
CA LEU A 15 3.45 11.53 14.80
C LEU A 15 4.63 12.51 14.82
N ARG A 16 5.02 12.99 16.01
CA ARG A 16 6.18 13.89 16.13
C ARG A 16 7.47 13.21 15.78
N HIS A 17 7.67 11.98 16.26
CA HIS A 17 8.84 11.20 15.89
C HIS A 17 8.95 11.08 14.37
N LEU A 18 7.84 10.83 13.66
CA LEU A 18 7.83 10.80 12.19
C LEU A 18 8.27 12.12 11.56
N GLN A 19 7.77 13.26 12.07
CA GLN A 19 8.14 14.60 11.60
C GLN A 19 9.60 14.93 11.91
N ASP A 20 10.10 14.49 13.07
CA ASP A 20 11.43 14.77 13.58
C ASP A 20 12.48 13.77 13.07
N SER A 21 12.07 12.67 12.42
CA SER A 21 12.99 11.57 12.08
C SER A 21 14.11 12.02 11.13
N ALA A 22 15.26 12.32 11.73
CA ALA A 22 16.55 12.45 11.07
C ALA A 22 17.19 11.09 10.71
N GLN A 23 16.45 9.98 10.82
CA GLN A 23 17.00 8.61 10.66
C GLN A 23 16.54 7.84 9.41
N ILE A 24 15.61 8.37 8.62
CA ILE A 24 15.26 7.76 7.32
C ILE A 24 16.19 8.36 6.26
N SER A 25 16.99 7.52 5.62
CA SER A 25 17.80 7.89 4.47
C SER A 25 17.25 7.28 3.19
N ALA A 26 17.11 8.08 2.14
CA ALA A 26 16.70 7.62 0.81
C ALA A 26 17.62 8.25 -0.24
N LEU A 27 18.56 7.45 -0.76
CA LEU A 27 19.51 7.89 -1.78
C LEU A 27 18.86 8.01 -3.16
N LEU A 28 19.30 8.98 -3.96
CA LEU A 28 18.83 9.24 -5.31
C LEU A 28 20.03 9.37 -6.27
N PRO A 29 20.26 8.40 -7.19
CA PRO A 29 19.56 7.13 -7.33
C PRO A 29 19.89 6.13 -6.21
N PRO A 30 18.99 5.18 -5.88
CA PRO A 30 19.23 4.17 -4.85
C PRO A 30 20.17 3.05 -5.31
N SER A 31 20.79 2.34 -4.35
CA SER A 31 21.38 1.03 -4.60
C SER A 31 20.29 -0.04 -4.50
N LEU A 32 20.09 -0.81 -5.57
CA LEU A 32 19.07 -1.87 -5.61
C LEU A 32 19.65 -3.28 -5.41
N GLU A 33 20.98 -3.42 -5.44
CA GLU A 33 21.64 -4.72 -5.41
C GLU A 33 21.19 -5.54 -4.19
N GLY A 34 20.83 -6.79 -4.44
CA GLY A 34 20.34 -7.70 -3.41
C GLY A 34 18.98 -8.29 -3.73
N HIS A 35 18.47 -9.05 -2.77
CA HIS A 35 17.22 -9.79 -2.89
C HIS A 35 16.16 -9.16 -2.00
N TRP A 36 15.03 -8.79 -2.59
CA TRP A 36 13.92 -8.10 -1.97
C TRP A 36 12.68 -8.98 -1.99
N THR A 37 12.02 -9.15 -0.85
CA THR A 37 10.86 -10.05 -0.71
C THR A 37 9.68 -9.37 -0.05
N SER A 38 8.47 -9.81 -0.40
CA SER A 38 7.26 -9.44 0.34
C SER A 38 7.33 -9.95 1.79
N THR A 39 6.80 -9.15 2.72
CA THR A 39 6.72 -9.50 4.14
C THR A 39 5.44 -10.25 4.52
N GLY A 40 4.57 -10.50 3.55
CA GLY A 40 3.30 -11.20 3.71
C GLY A 40 2.50 -11.17 2.41
N CYS A 41 1.27 -11.67 2.45
CA CYS A 41 0.36 -11.64 1.31
C CYS A 41 -0.02 -10.19 0.96
N GLU A 42 0.11 -9.82 -0.31
CA GLU A 42 -0.23 -8.49 -0.81
C GLU A 42 -1.59 -8.53 -1.52
N VAL A 43 -2.38 -7.47 -1.38
CA VAL A 43 -3.61 -7.26 -2.14
C VAL A 43 -3.41 -6.09 -3.09
N ARG A 44 -3.30 -6.37 -4.39
CA ARG A 44 -3.11 -5.39 -5.45
C ARG A 44 -4.44 -4.90 -6.01
N PRO A 45 -4.55 -3.66 -6.52
CA PRO A 45 -5.78 -3.14 -7.14
C PRO A 45 -6.28 -4.09 -8.22
N GLY A 46 -7.59 -4.37 -8.33
CA GLY A 46 -8.12 -5.25 -9.38
C GLY A 46 -8.84 -6.53 -8.93
N PRO A 47 -9.10 -6.74 -7.63
CA PRO A 47 -8.12 -7.24 -6.66
C PRO A 47 -7.28 -8.43 -7.16
N GLU A 48 -6.00 -8.45 -6.79
CA GLU A 48 -5.11 -9.60 -6.99
C GLU A 48 -4.35 -9.94 -5.71
N PHE A 49 -4.16 -11.22 -5.41
CA PHE A 49 -3.41 -11.69 -4.25
C PHE A 49 -2.06 -12.23 -4.70
N LEU A 50 -0.97 -11.74 -4.13
CA LEU A 50 0.37 -12.15 -4.54
C LEU A 50 1.44 -12.00 -3.46
N THR A 51 2.57 -12.62 -3.74
CA THR A 51 3.87 -12.37 -3.09
C THR A 51 4.94 -12.16 -4.17
N ARG A 52 5.95 -11.35 -3.89
CA ARG A 52 7.00 -10.93 -4.81
C ARG A 52 8.39 -11.24 -4.24
N SER A 53 9.31 -11.61 -5.12
CA SER A 53 10.69 -11.99 -4.76
C SER A 53 11.65 -11.55 -5.87
N TYR A 54 12.31 -10.40 -5.69
CA TYR A 54 13.05 -9.68 -6.74
C TYR A 54 14.54 -9.63 -6.39
N LEU A 55 15.38 -10.06 -7.33
CA LEU A 55 16.82 -10.09 -7.21
C LEU A 55 17.43 -9.15 -8.25
N PHE A 56 18.14 -8.12 -7.80
CA PHE A 56 18.88 -7.20 -8.66
C PHE A 56 20.38 -7.48 -8.54
N TYR A 57 21.04 -7.57 -9.69
CA TYR A 57 22.47 -7.83 -9.79
C TYR A 57 23.23 -6.51 -10.05
N SER A 58 24.50 -6.47 -9.64
CA SER A 58 25.40 -5.32 -9.87
C SER A 58 25.56 -4.94 -11.36
N ASN A 59 25.37 -5.88 -12.28
CA ASN A 59 25.41 -5.66 -13.72
C ASN A 59 24.09 -5.14 -14.34
N ARG A 60 23.16 -4.64 -13.50
CA ARG A 60 21.84 -4.10 -13.87
C ARG A 60 20.82 -5.12 -14.36
N LEU A 61 21.16 -6.41 -14.39
CA LEU A 61 20.18 -7.45 -14.65
C LEU A 61 19.29 -7.62 -13.41
N PHE A 62 18.09 -8.15 -13.63
CA PHE A 62 17.23 -8.59 -12.55
C PHE A 62 16.56 -9.92 -12.87
N LYS A 63 16.24 -10.68 -11.82
CA LYS A 63 15.34 -11.81 -11.84
C LYS A 63 14.24 -11.55 -10.83
N ALA A 64 12.99 -11.64 -11.23
CA ALA A 64 11.85 -11.40 -10.38
C ALA A 64 10.88 -12.57 -10.44
N TYR A 65 10.28 -12.89 -9.30
CA TYR A 65 9.12 -13.78 -9.21
C TYR A 65 7.91 -13.02 -8.70
N GLN A 66 6.77 -13.25 -9.35
CA GLN A 66 5.47 -12.87 -8.83
C GLN A 66 4.63 -14.14 -8.71
N PHE A 67 4.27 -14.49 -7.49
CA PHE A 67 3.45 -15.67 -7.18
C PHE A 67 2.02 -15.20 -6.92
N TYR A 68 1.05 -15.64 -7.72
CA TYR A 68 -0.35 -15.22 -7.62
C TYR A 68 -1.22 -16.29 -6.95
N TYR A 69 -2.22 -15.88 -6.18
CA TYR A 69 -3.08 -16.76 -5.38
C TYR A 69 -4.57 -16.47 -5.58
N TRP A 70 -5.41 -17.47 -5.25
CA TRP A 70 -6.87 -17.36 -5.26
C TRP A 70 -7.46 -16.79 -3.96
N ASP A 71 -6.62 -16.66 -2.93
CA ASP A 71 -7.03 -16.31 -1.57
C ASP A 71 -6.16 -15.19 -0.96
N PRO A 72 -6.72 -14.39 -0.04
CA PRO A 72 -6.04 -13.25 0.57
C PRO A 72 -5.00 -13.63 1.65
N SER A 73 -4.81 -14.94 1.89
CA SER A 73 -3.78 -15.47 2.80
C SER A 73 -2.60 -16.07 2.05
N CYS A 74 -2.62 -16.09 0.71
CA CYS A 74 -1.58 -16.65 -0.14
C CYS A 74 -1.28 -18.12 0.21
N ARG A 75 -2.33 -18.96 0.18
CA ARG A 75 -2.28 -20.40 0.49
C ARG A 75 -2.73 -21.30 -0.64
N ASP A 76 -3.45 -20.77 -1.62
CA ASP A 76 -3.96 -21.46 -2.80
C ASP A 76 -3.34 -20.84 -4.07
N PRO A 77 -2.16 -21.33 -4.51
CA PRO A 77 -1.46 -20.79 -5.66
C PRO A 77 -2.24 -20.97 -6.97
N SER A 78 -2.28 -19.92 -7.77
CA SER A 78 -2.88 -19.95 -9.11
C SER A 78 -1.80 -20.17 -10.18
N HIS A 79 -0.86 -19.23 -10.29
CA HIS A 79 0.23 -19.24 -11.24
C HIS A 79 1.42 -18.45 -10.72
N SER A 80 2.60 -18.76 -11.23
CA SER A 80 3.83 -18.00 -11.01
C SER A 80 4.26 -17.33 -12.31
N LEU A 81 4.80 -16.12 -12.19
CA LEU A 81 5.58 -15.48 -13.24
C LEU A 81 7.05 -15.44 -12.84
N VAL A 82 7.93 -15.85 -13.76
CA VAL A 82 9.38 -15.65 -13.68
C VAL A 82 9.81 -14.65 -14.73
N ILE A 83 10.43 -13.57 -14.28
CA ILE A 83 10.73 -12.41 -15.11
C ILE A 83 12.22 -12.14 -15.07
N LYS A 84 12.83 -11.98 -16.24
CA LYS A 84 14.24 -11.63 -16.39
C LYS A 84 14.36 -10.42 -17.30
N GLY A 85 15.21 -9.49 -16.91
CA GLY A 85 15.40 -8.27 -17.68
C GLY A 85 16.60 -7.46 -17.21
N LYS A 86 16.63 -6.21 -17.64
CA LYS A 86 17.61 -5.20 -17.24
C LYS A 86 16.88 -3.96 -16.75
N LEU A 87 17.41 -3.33 -15.71
CA LEU A 87 16.87 -2.09 -15.15
C LEU A 87 17.93 -0.99 -15.21
N ARG A 88 17.56 0.18 -15.73
CA ARG A 88 18.43 1.35 -15.76
C ARG A 88 17.81 2.48 -14.96
N LEU A 89 18.43 2.81 -13.83
CA LEU A 89 18.07 4.00 -13.06
C LEU A 89 18.38 5.27 -13.85
N ARG A 90 17.49 6.25 -13.76
CA ARG A 90 17.54 7.52 -14.48
C ARG A 90 17.62 8.67 -13.48
N GLN A 91 16.81 9.71 -13.68
CA GLN A 91 16.72 10.88 -12.82
C GLN A 91 15.78 10.68 -11.63
N ALA A 92 15.81 11.63 -10.70
CA ALA A 92 14.74 11.79 -9.73
C ALA A 92 13.40 12.05 -10.44
N SER A 93 12.31 11.49 -9.93
CA SER A 93 11.00 11.68 -10.53
C SER A 93 10.47 13.09 -10.27
N TRP A 94 9.96 13.70 -11.34
CA TRP A 94 9.28 14.99 -11.28
C TRP A 94 7.84 14.86 -10.76
N ILE A 95 7.20 13.71 -10.99
CA ILE A 95 5.83 13.41 -10.53
C ILE A 95 5.87 12.99 -9.07
N THR A 96 6.68 11.98 -8.73
CA THR A 96 6.72 11.44 -7.36
C THR A 96 7.99 11.90 -6.68
N ARG A 97 7.93 13.05 -5.98
CA ARG A 97 9.12 13.60 -5.30
C ARG A 97 9.74 12.56 -4.36
N GLY A 98 11.07 12.47 -4.38
CA GLY A 98 11.79 11.45 -3.60
C GLY A 98 11.89 10.07 -4.28
N ALA A 99 11.29 9.87 -5.44
CA ALA A 99 11.46 8.65 -6.24
C ALA A 99 12.59 8.79 -7.26
N THR A 100 13.09 7.66 -7.75
CA THR A 100 13.93 7.56 -8.94
C THR A 100 13.14 6.94 -10.08
N GLU A 101 13.17 7.57 -11.26
CA GLU A 101 12.62 6.99 -12.48
C GLU A 101 13.59 5.97 -13.05
N ALA A 102 13.07 4.93 -13.69
CA ALA A 102 13.91 3.91 -14.30
C ALA A 102 13.28 3.35 -15.57
N ASP A 103 14.13 2.88 -16.47
CA ASP A 103 13.71 2.15 -17.67
C ASP A 103 14.02 0.67 -17.49
N TYR A 104 13.00 -0.17 -17.63
CA TYR A 104 13.17 -1.63 -17.64
C TYR A 104 13.07 -2.18 -19.06
N HIS A 105 13.83 -3.22 -19.34
CA HIS A 105 13.76 -3.98 -20.58
C HIS A 105 13.61 -5.47 -20.23
N LEU A 106 12.55 -6.09 -20.71
CA LEU A 106 12.28 -7.52 -20.45
C LEU A 106 13.05 -8.37 -21.46
N HIS A 107 13.78 -9.36 -20.97
CA HIS A 107 14.46 -10.36 -21.80
C HIS A 107 13.62 -11.62 -21.95
N LYS A 108 13.02 -12.08 -20.84
CA LYS A 108 12.23 -13.30 -20.79
C LYS A 108 11.14 -13.19 -19.72
N VAL A 109 9.94 -13.65 -20.04
CA VAL A 109 8.86 -13.87 -19.08
C VAL A 109 8.36 -15.30 -19.25
N GLY A 110 8.30 -16.04 -18.14
CA GLY A 110 7.74 -17.38 -18.10
C GLY A 110 6.55 -17.45 -17.15
N ILE A 111 5.59 -18.32 -17.44
CA ILE A 111 4.41 -18.62 -16.63
C ILE A 111 4.35 -20.11 -16.28
N VAL A 112 3.98 -20.42 -15.03
CA VAL A 112 3.68 -21.78 -14.55
C VAL A 112 2.30 -21.77 -13.92
N PHE A 113 1.44 -22.73 -14.26
CA PHE A 113 0.14 -22.91 -13.61
C PHE A 113 0.20 -23.99 -12.54
N HIS A 114 -0.37 -23.74 -11.36
CA HIS A 114 -0.28 -24.65 -10.21
C HIS A 114 -1.48 -25.58 -10.04
N SER A 115 -2.50 -25.42 -10.88
CA SER A 115 -3.66 -26.32 -10.91
C SER A 115 -4.31 -26.35 -12.29
N GLN A 116 -5.06 -27.41 -12.55
CA GLN A 116 -5.86 -27.54 -13.77
C GLN A 116 -6.86 -26.38 -13.90
N ARG A 117 -7.48 -25.99 -12.78
CA ARG A 117 -8.37 -24.83 -12.71
C ARG A 117 -7.68 -23.54 -13.14
N ALA A 118 -6.51 -23.24 -12.55
CA ALA A 118 -5.80 -22.01 -12.86
C ALA A 118 -5.36 -21.95 -14.32
N MET A 119 -4.87 -23.08 -14.85
CA MET A 119 -4.54 -23.20 -16.25
C MET A 119 -5.75 -22.91 -17.16
N GLN A 120 -6.91 -23.52 -16.91
CA GLN A 120 -8.11 -23.29 -17.72
C GLN A 120 -8.62 -21.85 -17.64
N GLU A 121 -8.70 -21.26 -16.45
CA GLU A 121 -9.21 -19.90 -16.28
C GLU A 121 -8.27 -18.85 -16.89
N ILE A 122 -6.96 -18.98 -16.71
CA ILE A 122 -6.00 -18.00 -17.22
C ILE A 122 -5.81 -18.16 -18.72
N SER A 123 -5.73 -19.40 -19.24
CA SER A 123 -5.65 -19.62 -20.70
C SER A 123 -6.90 -19.13 -21.43
N ALA A 124 -8.10 -19.29 -20.84
CA ALA A 124 -9.31 -18.71 -21.39
C ALA A 124 -9.24 -17.17 -21.46
N ARG A 125 -8.70 -16.51 -20.42
CA ARG A 125 -8.52 -15.05 -20.42
C ARG A 125 -7.56 -14.60 -21.50
N ILE A 126 -6.41 -15.27 -21.66
CA ILE A 126 -5.41 -14.99 -22.71
C ILE A 126 -6.06 -15.05 -24.10
N ASN A 127 -6.89 -16.08 -24.33
CA ASN A 127 -7.55 -16.27 -25.63
C ASN A 127 -8.65 -15.23 -25.90
N GLN A 128 -9.27 -14.67 -24.85
CA GLN A 128 -10.32 -13.65 -24.96
C GLN A 128 -9.76 -12.24 -25.14
N SER A 129 -8.63 -11.92 -24.50
CA SER A 129 -8.00 -10.59 -24.54
C SER A 129 -7.16 -10.35 -25.79
N SER A 130 -6.85 -11.40 -26.55
CA SER A 130 -6.03 -11.32 -27.75
C SER A 130 -6.81 -10.82 -28.97
N GLY A 131 -6.73 -9.51 -29.26
CA GLY A 131 -7.03 -8.95 -30.59
C GLY A 131 -6.04 -9.41 -31.69
N GLY A 132 -4.93 -10.04 -31.29
CA GLY A 132 -4.05 -10.87 -32.12
C GLY A 132 -3.67 -12.09 -31.30
N SER A 133 -4.15 -13.26 -31.72
CA SER A 133 -4.07 -14.51 -30.96
C SER A 133 -2.62 -14.86 -30.55
N CYS A 134 -2.40 -15.21 -29.28
CA CYS A 134 -1.16 -15.88 -28.84
C CYS A 134 -1.02 -17.31 -29.41
N SER A 135 -1.81 -17.68 -30.43
CA SER A 135 -1.86 -18.98 -31.10
C SER A 135 -0.53 -19.46 -31.67
N GLY A 136 0.46 -18.59 -31.85
CA GLY A 136 1.82 -18.94 -32.31
C GLY A 136 2.82 -19.30 -31.20
N PHE A 137 2.44 -19.24 -29.92
CA PHE A 137 3.34 -19.58 -28.80
C PHE A 137 3.44 -21.08 -28.51
N PHE A 138 2.58 -21.88 -29.13
CA PHE A 138 2.58 -23.33 -29.00
C PHE A 138 3.23 -23.97 -30.22
N PRO A 139 4.18 -24.91 -30.03
CA PRO A 139 4.46 -25.89 -31.06
C PRO A 139 3.15 -26.61 -31.43
N PRO A 140 2.90 -26.92 -32.72
CA PRO A 140 1.70 -27.66 -33.12
C PRO A 140 1.56 -28.95 -32.29
N GLY A 141 0.40 -29.15 -31.65
CA GLY A 141 0.09 -30.37 -30.88
C GLY A 141 0.41 -30.34 -29.38
N ARG A 142 0.88 -29.22 -28.81
CA ARG A 142 0.99 -29.06 -27.35
C ARG A 142 -0.13 -28.17 -26.79
N SER A 143 -0.86 -28.69 -25.79
CA SER A 143 -1.78 -27.90 -24.98
C SER A 143 -1.09 -27.33 -23.74
N TRP A 144 -1.71 -26.34 -23.12
CA TRP A 144 -1.38 -25.94 -21.75
C TRP A 144 -1.47 -27.16 -20.81
N ALA A 145 -0.57 -27.23 -19.84
CA ALA A 145 -0.53 -28.24 -18.79
C ALA A 145 -0.05 -27.60 -17.47
N PRO A 146 -0.59 -28.02 -16.31
CA PRO A 146 -0.08 -27.59 -15.02
C PRO A 146 1.38 -28.01 -14.78
N GLY A 147 2.12 -27.23 -14.00
CA GLY A 147 3.51 -27.50 -13.63
C GLY A 147 4.56 -27.26 -14.72
N VAL A 148 4.15 -27.05 -15.98
CA VAL A 148 5.05 -26.77 -17.09
C VAL A 148 5.33 -25.26 -17.16
N LEU A 149 6.60 -24.89 -17.35
CA LEU A 149 7.02 -23.51 -17.59
C LEU A 149 6.87 -23.15 -19.06
N TYR A 150 6.00 -22.19 -19.35
CA TYR A 150 5.79 -21.65 -20.69
C TYR A 150 6.43 -20.28 -20.81
N GLU A 151 7.24 -20.08 -21.84
CA GLU A 151 7.81 -18.78 -22.16
C GLU A 151 6.79 -17.94 -22.93
N VAL A 152 6.31 -16.86 -22.30
CA VAL A 152 5.31 -15.94 -22.86
C VAL A 152 5.95 -14.65 -23.39
N LEU A 153 7.23 -14.40 -23.09
CA LEU A 153 8.03 -13.38 -23.74
C LEU A 153 9.46 -13.88 -23.93
N SER A 154 10.01 -13.64 -25.12
CA SER A 154 11.39 -13.90 -25.48
C SER A 154 11.92 -12.82 -26.40
N ALA A 155 12.77 -11.94 -25.86
CA ALA A 155 13.42 -10.91 -26.66
C ALA A 155 14.34 -11.52 -27.75
N LYS A 156 14.93 -12.69 -27.47
CA LYS A 156 15.80 -13.39 -28.43
C LYS A 156 15.03 -13.92 -29.64
N GLU A 157 13.81 -14.41 -29.42
CA GLU A 157 12.99 -15.01 -30.47
C GLU A 157 11.94 -14.05 -31.05
N GLY A 158 11.91 -12.80 -30.57
CA GLY A 158 10.94 -11.79 -31.03
C GLY A 158 9.49 -12.12 -30.69
N ARG A 159 9.25 -12.90 -29.63
CA ARG A 159 7.91 -13.36 -29.21
C ARG A 159 7.45 -12.58 -27.98
N ASP A 160 6.25 -11.97 -28.02
CA ASP A 160 5.61 -11.35 -26.85
C ASP A 160 4.08 -11.62 -26.77
N CYS A 161 3.65 -12.30 -25.70
CA CYS A 161 2.25 -12.55 -25.33
C CYS A 161 1.89 -11.91 -23.96
N THR A 162 2.77 -11.08 -23.41
CA THR A 162 2.55 -10.49 -22.07
C THR A 162 1.33 -9.58 -22.04
N ALA A 163 1.02 -8.88 -23.14
CA ALA A 163 -0.19 -8.07 -23.26
C ALA A 163 -1.50 -8.86 -23.11
N ALA A 164 -1.54 -10.14 -23.53
CA ALA A 164 -2.72 -10.99 -23.38
C ALA A 164 -2.93 -11.48 -21.94
N LEU A 165 -1.84 -11.63 -21.18
CA LEU A 165 -1.85 -11.74 -19.71
C LEU A 165 -2.13 -10.39 -19.02
N GLY A 166 -2.22 -9.33 -19.84
CA GLY A 166 -1.70 -7.99 -19.62
C GLY A 166 -0.78 -7.80 -18.40
N PHE A 167 0.30 -8.53 -18.50
CA PHE A 167 1.44 -8.32 -17.68
C PHE A 167 2.28 -7.15 -18.22
N ALA A 168 2.69 -6.24 -17.33
CA ALA A 168 3.74 -5.26 -17.56
C ALA A 168 4.55 -5.08 -16.26
N MET A 169 5.83 -4.71 -16.37
CA MET A 169 6.69 -4.42 -15.21
C MET A 169 6.81 -2.92 -14.94
N HIS A 170 5.75 -2.15 -15.19
CA HIS A 170 5.74 -0.70 -14.93
C HIS A 170 6.02 -0.33 -13.47
N GLU A 171 5.82 -1.24 -12.52
CA GLU A 171 6.25 -1.01 -11.14
C GLU A 171 7.76 -0.74 -11.00
N LEU A 172 8.59 -1.22 -11.95
CA LEU A 172 10.03 -0.92 -11.97
C LEU A 172 10.35 0.44 -12.57
N SER A 173 9.38 1.17 -13.15
CA SER A 173 9.65 2.49 -13.70
C SER A 173 9.72 3.60 -12.63
N LEU A 174 9.37 3.28 -11.39
CA LEU A 174 9.42 4.17 -10.24
C LEU A 174 9.94 3.40 -9.03
N VAL A 175 11.14 3.73 -8.58
CA VAL A 175 11.80 3.01 -7.49
C VAL A 175 12.27 3.96 -6.40
N ARG A 176 12.25 3.49 -5.15
CA ARG A 176 12.83 4.19 -4.00
C ARG A 176 13.29 3.16 -2.99
N VAL A 177 14.46 3.37 -2.40
CA VAL A 177 14.94 2.58 -1.27
C VAL A 177 14.99 3.50 -0.06
N GLU A 178 14.36 3.08 1.02
CA GLU A 178 14.48 3.73 2.32
C GLU A 178 15.25 2.84 3.26
N THR A 179 16.17 3.45 4.00
CA THR A 179 16.90 2.80 5.08
C THR A 179 16.61 3.54 6.38
N TYR A 180 16.23 2.82 7.41
CA TYR A 180 16.03 3.36 8.76
C TYR A 180 16.53 2.38 9.82
N TYR A 181 16.68 2.84 11.05
CA TYR A 181 17.23 2.04 12.15
C TYR A 181 16.17 1.80 13.21
N GLU A 182 15.85 0.54 13.46
CA GLU A 182 14.98 0.16 14.59
C GLU A 182 15.82 -0.09 15.85
N PRO A 183 15.38 0.41 17.02
CA PRO A 183 15.93 0.00 18.31
C PRO A 183 15.65 -1.49 18.55
N LEU A 184 16.69 -2.27 18.90
CA LEU A 184 16.53 -3.65 19.35
C LEU A 184 15.98 -3.66 20.79
N LEU A 185 14.80 -4.23 21.00
CA LEU A 185 14.25 -4.47 22.34
C LEU A 185 14.93 -5.71 22.97
N GLU A 186 15.71 -5.42 24.02
CA GLU A 186 16.16 -6.27 25.13
C GLU A 186 17.48 -7.08 25.09
N THR A 187 18.33 -6.66 26.05
CA THR A 187 19.26 -7.40 26.94
C THR A 187 20.66 -7.81 26.54
N GLN A 188 21.07 -7.90 25.27
CA GLN A 188 22.50 -8.09 24.95
C GLN A 188 22.88 -7.36 23.66
N SER A 189 23.79 -6.39 23.80
CA SER A 189 24.34 -5.49 22.77
C SER A 189 23.47 -4.29 22.36
N SER A 190 24.07 -3.11 22.44
CA SER A 190 23.56 -1.81 21.98
C SER A 190 23.55 -1.72 20.45
N GLY A 191 22.91 -2.67 19.77
CA GLY A 191 22.80 -2.71 18.32
C GLY A 191 21.58 -1.94 17.80
N ARG A 192 21.76 -1.19 16.72
CA ARG A 192 20.65 -0.68 15.89
C ARG A 192 20.50 -1.60 14.68
N ARG A 193 19.30 -2.08 14.40
CA ARG A 193 19.04 -2.91 13.21
C ARG A 193 18.69 -2.01 12.05
N ALA A 194 19.50 -2.03 10.99
CA ALA A 194 19.17 -1.39 9.74
C ALA A 194 18.02 -2.15 9.06
N VAL A 195 16.95 -1.44 8.74
CA VAL A 195 15.84 -1.94 7.94
C VAL A 195 15.90 -1.22 6.60
N GLU A 196 15.83 -2.01 5.53
CA GLU A 196 15.82 -1.50 4.15
C GLU A 196 14.54 -1.93 3.45
N GLU A 197 13.87 -0.94 2.87
CA GLU A 197 12.59 -1.12 2.18
C GLU A 197 12.68 -0.61 0.75
N LEU A 198 12.37 -1.50 -0.20
CA LEU A 198 12.27 -1.20 -1.61
C LEU A 198 10.81 -0.93 -1.98
N TYR A 199 10.54 0.32 -2.33
CA TYR A 199 9.28 0.81 -2.86
C TYR A 199 9.30 0.74 -4.39
N LEU A 200 8.29 0.08 -4.95
CA LEU A 200 8.07 -0.03 -6.39
C LEU A 200 6.75 0.66 -6.77
N GLY A 201 6.71 1.18 -7.99
CA GLY A 201 5.59 1.93 -8.54
C GLY A 201 4.27 1.18 -8.43
N ASP A 202 3.19 1.90 -8.16
CA ASP A 202 1.85 1.34 -8.14
C ASP A 202 1.32 0.94 -9.52
N ILE A 203 0.23 0.18 -9.48
CA ILE A 203 -0.42 -0.37 -10.66
C ILE A 203 -1.84 0.14 -10.77
N HIS A 204 -2.30 0.33 -12.00
CA HIS A 204 -3.60 0.90 -12.23
C HIS A 204 -4.73 -0.02 -11.72
N THR A 205 -5.78 0.60 -11.19
CA THR A 205 -6.96 -0.11 -10.63
C THR A 205 -7.77 -0.81 -11.72
N LYS A 206 -7.92 -0.16 -12.87
CA LYS A 206 -8.56 -0.74 -14.06
C LYS A 206 -7.58 -1.61 -14.83
N TRP A 207 -8.02 -2.81 -15.17
CA TRP A 207 -7.20 -3.81 -15.83
C TRP A 207 -6.72 -3.35 -17.23
N SER A 208 -7.61 -2.76 -18.03
CA SER A 208 -7.29 -2.23 -19.38
C SER A 208 -6.18 -1.19 -19.43
N GLU A 209 -5.99 -0.43 -18.36
CA GLU A 209 -5.05 0.70 -18.32
C GLU A 209 -3.65 0.28 -17.89
N ARG A 210 -3.49 -0.90 -17.24
CA ARG A 210 -2.23 -1.23 -16.58
C ARG A 210 -1.05 -1.36 -17.55
N LEU A 211 -1.29 -1.71 -18.81
CA LEU A 211 -0.23 -1.84 -19.83
C LEU A 211 0.38 -0.49 -20.24
N HIS A 212 -0.32 0.62 -20.01
CA HIS A 212 0.12 1.96 -20.43
C HIS A 212 0.29 2.92 -19.24
N TYR A 213 -0.10 2.48 -18.04
CA TYR A 213 -0.07 3.30 -16.85
C TYR A 213 1.35 3.62 -16.39
N ARG A 214 1.60 4.91 -16.16
CA ARG A 214 2.80 5.40 -15.47
C ARG A 214 2.49 5.50 -13.96
N PRO A 215 3.24 4.79 -13.10
CA PRO A 215 3.05 4.86 -11.65
C PRO A 215 3.20 6.28 -11.09
N THR A 216 2.35 6.62 -10.13
CA THR A 216 2.38 7.91 -9.42
C THR A 216 2.38 7.77 -7.91
N GLY A 217 2.36 6.53 -7.41
CA GLY A 217 2.59 6.20 -6.02
C GLY A 217 3.31 4.86 -5.91
N TYR A 218 3.25 4.25 -4.73
CA TYR A 218 3.92 2.98 -4.46
C TYR A 218 2.95 1.85 -4.13
N GLN A 219 3.40 0.62 -4.38
CA GLN A 219 2.86 -0.59 -3.78
C GLN A 219 3.40 -0.75 -2.35
N ARG A 220 2.96 -1.80 -1.65
CA ARG A 220 3.58 -2.18 -0.38
C ARG A 220 5.09 -2.40 -0.60
N PRO A 221 5.96 -1.92 0.30
CA PRO A 221 7.40 -2.11 0.12
C PRO A 221 7.79 -3.59 0.23
N LEU A 222 8.81 -3.96 -0.54
CA LEU A 222 9.58 -5.19 -0.33
C LEU A 222 10.68 -4.92 0.69
N GLN A 223 11.13 -5.95 1.39
CA GLN A 223 12.23 -5.82 2.35
C GLN A 223 13.45 -6.62 1.90
N ASN A 224 14.64 -6.11 2.22
CA ASN A 224 15.89 -6.80 1.92
C ASN A 224 15.94 -8.13 2.69
N ALA A 225 16.05 -9.22 1.96
CA ALA A 225 16.06 -10.56 2.51
C ALA A 225 17.27 -10.78 3.44
N LEU A 226 18.45 -10.25 3.13
CA LEU A 226 19.66 -10.45 3.94
C LEU A 226 19.55 -9.81 5.33
N HIS A 227 18.86 -8.68 5.44
CA HIS A 227 18.79 -7.88 6.66
C HIS A 227 17.49 -8.09 7.46
N HIS A 228 16.52 -8.83 6.90
CA HIS A 228 15.19 -8.97 7.50
C HIS A 228 14.71 -10.42 7.67
N VAL A 229 15.56 -11.45 7.53
CA VAL A 229 15.13 -12.84 7.76
C VAL A 229 14.54 -13.05 9.17
N HIS A 230 14.90 -12.24 10.17
CA HIS A 230 14.36 -12.36 11.53
C HIS A 230 13.99 -10.99 12.12
N PRO A 231 12.73 -10.75 12.58
CA PRO A 231 11.60 -11.68 12.76
C PRO A 231 10.52 -11.54 11.64
N CYS A 232 10.75 -12.13 10.47
CA CYS A 232 9.75 -12.21 9.39
C CYS A 232 9.60 -13.64 8.85
N PRO A 233 8.64 -14.43 9.38
CA PRO A 233 8.42 -15.82 8.93
C PRO A 233 8.11 -15.94 7.43
N ALA A 234 7.31 -15.02 6.89
CA ALA A 234 6.94 -15.03 5.47
C ALA A 234 8.15 -14.76 4.55
N CYS A 235 9.05 -13.85 4.93
CA CYS A 235 10.20 -13.45 4.12
C CYS A 235 11.09 -14.64 3.78
N GLY A 236 11.39 -15.51 4.76
CA GLY A 236 12.20 -16.71 4.55
C GLY A 236 11.54 -17.74 3.62
N ILE A 237 10.21 -17.87 3.65
CA ILE A 237 9.47 -18.77 2.76
C ILE A 237 9.51 -18.22 1.32
N VAL A 238 9.21 -16.93 1.16
CA VAL A 238 9.21 -16.24 -0.16
C VAL A 238 10.61 -16.22 -0.79
N PHE A 239 11.65 -16.01 0.02
CA PHE A 239 13.04 -16.00 -0.43
C PHE A 239 13.47 -17.34 -1.05
N ARG A 240 13.06 -18.47 -0.46
CA ARG A 240 13.43 -19.83 -0.89
C ARG A 240 12.55 -20.39 -2.02
N SER A 241 11.53 -19.65 -2.44
CA SER A 241 10.57 -20.12 -3.45
C SER A 241 11.08 -19.95 -4.87
N ASP A 242 10.52 -20.74 -5.79
CA ASP A 242 10.80 -20.68 -7.22
C ASP A 242 9.51 -20.82 -8.04
N GLU A 243 9.60 -20.68 -9.35
CA GLU A 243 8.44 -20.67 -10.25
C GLU A 243 7.54 -21.91 -10.14
N HIS A 244 8.09 -23.07 -9.76
CA HIS A 244 7.37 -24.34 -9.59
C HIS A 244 6.91 -24.56 -8.13
N HIS A 245 7.58 -23.94 -7.17
CA HIS A 245 7.28 -24.05 -5.75
C HIS A 245 6.91 -22.68 -5.16
N PRO A 246 5.69 -22.18 -5.40
CA PRO A 246 5.22 -20.91 -4.86
C PRO A 246 5.12 -20.96 -3.31
N PRO A 247 5.38 -19.85 -2.61
CA PRO A 247 5.37 -19.82 -1.15
C PRO A 247 3.96 -20.00 -0.57
N ILE A 248 3.76 -21.03 0.25
CA ILE A 248 2.53 -21.17 1.04
C ILE A 248 2.74 -20.47 2.39
N LEU A 249 2.03 -19.36 2.62
CA LEU A 249 2.20 -18.59 3.84
C LEU A 249 1.47 -19.22 5.04
N PRO A 250 1.96 -19.02 6.28
CA PRO A 250 1.26 -19.46 7.48
C PRO A 250 -0.15 -18.86 7.57
N ALA A 251 -1.11 -19.66 8.01
CA ALA A 251 -2.46 -19.17 8.24
C ALA A 251 -2.45 -18.09 9.32
N LYS A 252 -3.10 -16.96 9.05
CA LYS A 252 -3.36 -15.90 10.02
C LYS A 252 -4.82 -15.99 10.48
N ALA A 253 -5.06 -15.75 11.77
CA ALA A 253 -6.42 -15.63 12.26
C ALA A 253 -7.09 -14.39 11.64
N GLU A 254 -8.33 -14.55 11.17
CA GLU A 254 -9.14 -13.41 10.77
C GLU A 254 -9.64 -12.69 12.03
N LEU A 255 -9.24 -11.43 12.18
CA LEU A 255 -9.67 -10.61 13.30
C LEU A 255 -11.04 -9.99 12.99
N PRO A 256 -11.98 -9.98 13.96
CA PRO A 256 -13.27 -9.34 13.77
C PRO A 256 -13.07 -7.83 13.54
N MET A 257 -13.83 -7.28 12.58
CA MET A 257 -13.75 -5.86 12.26
C MET A 257 -14.42 -5.00 13.34
N GLN A 258 -13.63 -4.55 14.32
CA GLN A 258 -14.09 -3.70 15.42
C GLN A 258 -13.33 -2.38 15.44
N LEU A 259 -13.86 -1.38 14.74
CA LEU A 259 -13.29 -0.03 14.76
C LEU A 259 -13.47 0.62 16.14
N SER A 260 -12.38 0.75 16.86
CA SER A 260 -12.34 1.46 18.13
C SER A 260 -10.93 1.99 18.43
N GLY A 261 -10.84 3.03 19.25
CA GLY A 261 -9.58 3.57 19.72
C GLY A 261 -8.88 4.46 18.69
N ARG A 262 -7.57 4.61 18.86
CA ARG A 262 -6.73 5.58 18.15
C ARG A 262 -5.75 4.88 17.24
N TRP A 263 -5.61 5.38 16.02
CA TRP A 263 -4.82 4.76 14.96
C TRP A 263 -3.98 5.80 14.24
N VAL A 264 -2.71 5.49 13.99
CA VAL A 264 -1.74 6.45 13.46
C VAL A 264 -0.91 5.84 12.34
N SER A 265 -0.51 6.65 11.36
CA SER A 265 0.45 6.24 10.34
C SER A 265 1.76 5.80 10.97
N ALA A 266 2.33 4.72 10.46
CA ALA A 266 3.62 4.21 10.90
C ALA A 266 4.81 4.98 10.27
N HIS A 267 4.59 5.59 9.10
CA HIS A 267 5.59 6.29 8.30
C HIS A 267 4.93 7.43 7.51
N CYS A 268 5.74 8.26 6.85
CA CYS A 268 5.24 9.24 5.88
C CYS A 268 4.61 8.49 4.68
N GLU A 269 3.35 8.76 4.37
CA GLU A 269 2.63 8.08 3.30
C GLU A 269 2.73 8.86 1.99
N VAL A 270 2.96 8.15 0.89
CA VAL A 270 2.96 8.74 -0.46
C VAL A 270 1.64 8.45 -1.14
N ARG A 271 0.98 9.51 -1.62
CA ARG A 271 -0.23 9.44 -2.45
C ARG A 271 0.06 9.80 -3.90
N PRO A 272 -0.75 9.29 -4.84
CA PRO A 272 -0.77 9.79 -6.22
C PRO A 272 -0.84 11.32 -6.27
N ALA A 273 -0.18 11.92 -7.26
CA ALA A 273 -0.12 13.37 -7.50
C ALA A 273 0.62 14.18 -6.41
N VAL A 274 1.76 13.66 -5.93
CA VAL A 274 2.75 14.42 -5.12
C VAL A 274 2.27 14.83 -3.73
N LEU A 275 1.26 14.16 -3.20
CA LEU A 275 0.75 14.42 -1.85
C LEU A 275 1.43 13.47 -0.86
N PHE A 276 2.16 14.03 0.10
CA PHE A 276 2.68 13.30 1.25
C PHE A 276 1.78 13.57 2.44
N LEU A 277 1.48 12.54 3.22
CA LEU A 277 0.64 12.74 4.39
C LEU A 277 0.92 11.75 5.52
N THR A 278 0.49 12.13 6.72
CA THR A 278 0.28 11.22 7.85
C THR A 278 -1.17 11.32 8.29
N ARG A 279 -1.70 10.21 8.81
CA ARG A 279 -3.09 10.06 9.21
C ARG A 279 -3.15 9.72 10.68
N TYR A 280 -4.16 10.29 11.34
CA TYR A 280 -4.51 9.95 12.69
C TYR A 280 -6.03 9.85 12.81
N PHE A 281 -6.54 8.68 13.17
CA PHE A 281 -7.97 8.44 13.33
C PHE A 281 -8.33 8.07 14.75
N ILE A 282 -9.52 8.47 15.13
CA ILE A 282 -10.19 8.08 16.36
C ILE A 282 -11.52 7.44 15.96
N PHE A 283 -11.73 6.19 16.34
CA PHE A 283 -13.00 5.49 16.13
C PHE A 283 -13.72 5.27 17.45
N HIS A 284 -14.99 5.67 17.48
CA HIS A 284 -15.89 5.51 18.61
C HIS A 284 -16.87 4.37 18.30
N GLY A 285 -16.53 3.15 18.74
CA GLY A 285 -17.23 1.93 18.34
C GLY A 285 -18.71 1.87 18.76
N THR A 286 -19.08 2.47 19.89
CA THR A 286 -20.43 2.38 20.49
C THR A 286 -21.48 3.16 19.70
N ASN A 287 -21.15 4.39 19.29
CA ASN A 287 -22.02 5.28 18.52
C ASN A 287 -21.70 5.28 17.02
N ARG A 288 -20.64 4.57 16.59
CA ARG A 288 -20.13 4.52 15.22
C ARG A 288 -19.81 5.90 14.65
N THR A 289 -19.21 6.75 15.49
CA THR A 289 -18.63 8.01 15.03
C THR A 289 -17.13 7.87 14.84
N TRP A 290 -16.56 8.75 14.05
CA TRP A 290 -15.14 8.78 13.79
C TRP A 290 -14.65 10.22 13.65
N GLU A 291 -13.37 10.40 13.92
CA GLU A 291 -12.64 11.63 13.71
C GLU A 291 -11.33 11.28 12.99
N GLY A 292 -10.93 12.11 12.04
CA GLY A 292 -9.72 11.92 11.26
C GLY A 292 -8.96 13.20 11.07
N TYR A 293 -7.65 13.11 11.24
CA TYR A 293 -6.69 14.15 11.00
C TYR A 293 -5.78 13.69 9.86
N TYR A 294 -5.67 14.53 8.83
CA TYR A 294 -4.80 14.32 7.68
C TYR A 294 -3.81 15.47 7.64
N TYR A 295 -2.57 15.20 8.01
CA TYR A 295 -1.47 16.16 7.94
C TYR A 295 -0.81 16.03 6.59
N HIS A 296 -0.82 17.08 5.77
CA HIS A 296 -0.22 17.08 4.43
C HIS A 296 1.13 17.77 4.44
N TYR A 297 2.03 17.30 3.58
CA TYR A 297 3.40 17.77 3.47
C TYR A 297 3.84 17.90 2.02
N SER A 298 4.83 18.75 1.77
CA SER A 298 5.39 19.00 0.42
C SER A 298 6.57 18.08 0.07
N ASP A 299 7.09 17.35 1.06
CA ASP A 299 8.29 16.54 0.98
C ASP A 299 8.07 15.08 1.44
N PRO A 300 8.84 14.12 0.88
CA PRO A 300 8.68 12.69 1.15
C PRO A 300 9.10 12.23 2.55
N LEU A 301 9.67 13.12 3.37
CA LEU A 301 10.01 12.84 4.76
C LEU A 301 9.02 13.48 5.75
N CYS A 302 7.95 14.10 5.25
CA CYS A 302 6.91 14.74 6.07
C CYS A 302 7.48 15.81 7.04
N LYS A 303 8.44 16.63 6.58
CA LYS A 303 9.08 17.69 7.37
C LYS A 303 8.50 19.08 7.14
N GLN A 304 7.93 19.32 5.97
CA GLN A 304 7.40 20.61 5.54
C GLN A 304 5.88 20.53 5.44
N PRO A 305 5.14 20.87 6.52
CA PRO A 305 3.69 20.79 6.53
C PRO A 305 3.09 21.85 5.59
N THR A 306 2.02 21.48 4.87
CA THR A 306 1.33 22.38 3.93
C THR A 306 -0.06 22.77 4.42
N PHE A 307 -0.87 21.78 4.78
CA PHE A 307 -2.18 21.98 5.42
C PHE A 307 -2.59 20.74 6.22
N THR A 308 -3.50 20.95 7.17
CA THR A 308 -4.13 19.88 7.93
C THR A 308 -5.62 19.87 7.66
N ILE A 309 -6.20 18.68 7.48
CA ILE A 309 -7.65 18.49 7.43
C ILE A 309 -8.08 17.73 8.69
N TYR A 310 -9.03 18.29 9.42
CA TYR A 310 -9.85 17.57 10.39
C TYR A 310 -11.18 17.22 9.75
N ALA A 311 -11.63 15.97 9.88
CA ALA A 311 -12.94 15.54 9.42
C ALA A 311 -13.60 14.61 10.44
N SER A 312 -14.93 14.68 10.55
CA SER A 312 -15.68 13.78 11.43
C SER A 312 -17.06 13.44 10.87
N GLY A 313 -17.62 12.36 11.39
CA GLY A 313 -18.95 11.90 11.00
C GLY A 313 -19.28 10.51 11.54
N HIS A 314 -20.04 9.75 10.77
CA HIS A 314 -20.58 8.45 11.18
C HIS A 314 -20.23 7.36 10.15
N TYR A 315 -20.19 6.11 10.59
CA TYR A 315 -19.97 4.97 9.71
C TYR A 315 -21.00 3.85 9.90
N THR A 316 -21.25 3.10 8.82
CA THR A 316 -22.20 1.97 8.85
C THR A 316 -21.63 0.76 9.57
N LYS A 317 -22.48 -0.23 9.89
CA LYS A 317 -21.97 -1.55 10.29
C LYS A 317 -21.18 -2.16 9.13
N GLY A 318 -20.06 -2.81 9.44
CA GLY A 318 -19.26 -3.51 8.44
C GLY A 318 -19.93 -4.79 7.96
N VAL A 319 -19.78 -5.07 6.66
CA VAL A 319 -20.20 -6.33 6.01
C VAL A 319 -19.04 -6.94 5.24
N PRO A 320 -18.94 -8.27 5.08
CA PRO A 320 -17.89 -8.88 4.26
C PRO A 320 -17.90 -8.35 2.82
N SER A 321 -16.72 -8.12 2.24
CA SER A 321 -16.63 -7.60 0.87
C SER A 321 -16.97 -8.65 -0.17
N SER A 322 -17.75 -8.24 -1.17
CA SER A 322 -18.08 -9.06 -2.33
C SER A 322 -16.95 -9.11 -3.36
N LYS A 323 -16.09 -8.08 -3.39
CA LYS A 323 -14.97 -7.95 -4.34
C LYS A 323 -13.67 -8.49 -3.75
N VAL A 324 -13.35 -8.12 -2.50
CA VAL A 324 -12.06 -8.45 -1.86
C VAL A 324 -12.29 -9.43 -0.71
N ARG A 325 -12.04 -10.71 -0.96
CA ARG A 325 -12.11 -11.75 0.09
C ARG A 325 -11.24 -11.35 1.29
N GLY A 326 -11.74 -11.58 2.51
CA GLY A 326 -11.10 -11.19 3.77
C GLY A 326 -11.18 -9.69 4.09
N GLY A 327 -11.80 -8.87 3.24
CA GLY A 327 -12.07 -7.46 3.50
C GLY A 327 -13.46 -7.21 4.06
N THR A 328 -13.62 -6.08 4.76
CA THR A 328 -14.89 -5.58 5.28
C THR A 328 -15.26 -4.26 4.63
N GLU A 329 -16.49 -4.15 4.17
CA GLU A 329 -17.07 -2.97 3.54
C GLU A 329 -17.79 -2.09 4.56
N LEU A 330 -17.43 -0.82 4.61
CA LEU A 330 -18.07 0.20 5.41
C LEU A 330 -18.41 1.42 4.54
N ALA A 331 -19.41 2.22 4.94
CA ALA A 331 -19.67 3.53 4.35
C ALA A 331 -19.47 4.60 5.41
N PHE A 332 -18.65 5.59 5.11
CA PHE A 332 -18.29 6.70 5.98
C PHE A 332 -19.00 7.96 5.51
N LYS A 333 -19.98 8.44 6.28
CA LYS A 333 -20.62 9.72 6.03
C LYS A 333 -19.82 10.80 6.74
N VAL A 334 -19.24 11.71 5.97
CA VAL A 334 -18.52 12.87 6.47
C VAL A 334 -19.49 14.04 6.53
N THR A 335 -19.64 14.63 7.71
CA THR A 335 -20.63 15.69 7.94
C THR A 335 -19.99 16.99 8.40
N TYR A 336 -18.74 16.95 8.81
CA TYR A 336 -18.04 18.08 9.39
C TYR A 336 -16.57 18.03 8.96
N ALA A 337 -16.01 19.19 8.59
CA ALA A 337 -14.58 19.31 8.41
C ALA A 337 -14.07 20.72 8.70
N ARG A 338 -12.79 20.77 9.10
CA ARG A 338 -12.02 21.98 9.29
C ARG A 338 -10.68 21.84 8.59
N VAL A 339 -10.12 22.97 8.16
CA VAL A 339 -8.83 23.02 7.49
C VAL A 339 -7.95 24.04 8.18
N THR A 340 -6.67 23.72 8.33
CA THR A 340 -5.63 24.66 8.79
C THR A 340 -4.57 24.76 7.71
N ALA A 341 -4.35 25.94 7.16
CA ALA A 341 -3.24 26.19 6.25
C ALA A 341 -1.95 26.34 7.06
N MET A 342 -0.87 25.66 6.69
CA MET A 342 0.39 25.65 7.45
C MET A 342 1.49 26.47 6.78
N ASP A 343 1.38 26.70 5.47
CA ASP A 343 2.36 27.45 4.68
C ASP A 343 1.71 28.58 3.86
N GLN A 344 2.53 29.57 3.47
CA GLN A 344 2.06 30.77 2.77
C GLN A 344 1.55 30.50 1.34
N VAL A 345 2.09 29.50 0.65
CA VAL A 345 1.63 29.09 -0.70
C VAL A 345 0.21 28.55 -0.60
N THR A 346 -0.06 27.69 0.39
CA THR A 346 -1.40 27.16 0.64
C THR A 346 -2.37 28.26 1.07
N VAL A 347 -1.96 29.18 1.95
CA VAL A 347 -2.79 30.35 2.30
C VAL A 347 -3.18 31.17 1.08
N THR A 348 -2.22 31.44 0.19
CA THR A 348 -2.44 32.23 -1.02
C THR A 348 -3.41 31.51 -1.97
N MET A 349 -3.23 30.20 -2.15
CA MET A 349 -4.14 29.36 -2.92
C MET A 349 -5.57 29.39 -2.33
N LEU A 350 -5.74 29.20 -1.03
CA LEU A 350 -7.06 29.18 -0.39
C LEU A 350 -7.75 30.55 -0.45
N ASN A 351 -7.01 31.65 -0.27
CA ASN A 351 -7.55 33.01 -0.42
C ASN A 351 -7.92 33.36 -1.86
N SER A 352 -7.44 32.61 -2.86
CA SER A 352 -7.84 32.75 -4.26
C SER A 352 -9.09 31.94 -4.64
N SER A 353 -9.66 31.17 -3.70
CA SER A 353 -10.86 30.37 -3.94
C SER A 353 -12.09 31.25 -4.16
N GLU A 354 -13.04 30.75 -4.95
CA GLU A 354 -14.31 31.43 -5.17
C GLU A 354 -15.06 31.64 -3.84
N PRO A 355 -15.72 32.79 -3.62
CA PRO A 355 -16.42 33.06 -2.39
C PRO A 355 -17.45 31.98 -2.02
N GLY A 356 -17.43 31.54 -0.77
CA GLY A 356 -18.37 30.52 -0.27
C GLY A 356 -18.06 29.09 -0.67
N THR A 357 -16.89 28.82 -1.27
CA THR A 357 -16.49 27.46 -1.71
C THR A 357 -15.43 26.80 -0.83
N CYS A 358 -14.83 27.52 0.12
CA CYS A 358 -13.79 27.01 1.02
C CYS A 358 -13.58 27.95 2.23
N GLY A 359 -14.46 27.87 3.23
CA GLY A 359 -14.36 28.70 4.44
C GLY A 359 -14.68 30.18 4.20
N GLU A 360 -14.20 31.05 5.09
CA GLU A 360 -14.45 32.50 5.01
C GLU A 360 -13.48 33.15 4.02
N SER A 361 -14.02 33.74 2.96
CA SER A 361 -13.25 34.33 1.85
C SER A 361 -12.24 35.38 2.31
N GLY A 362 -10.98 35.25 1.89
CA GLY A 362 -9.92 36.24 2.16
C GLY A 362 -9.38 36.26 3.58
N SER A 363 -9.85 35.37 4.46
CA SER A 363 -9.48 35.32 5.88
C SER A 363 -8.45 34.21 6.21
N TRP A 364 -7.99 33.45 5.21
CA TRP A 364 -7.02 32.38 5.45
C TRP A 364 -5.68 32.97 5.89
N SER A 365 -5.12 32.40 6.95
CA SER A 365 -3.80 32.73 7.48
C SER A 365 -3.10 31.49 8.01
N ALA A 366 -1.78 31.47 7.95
CA ALA A 366 -1.00 30.31 8.36
C ALA A 366 -1.23 30.00 9.85
N GLY A 367 -1.41 28.72 10.18
CA GLY A 367 -1.66 28.20 11.53
C GLY A 367 -3.08 28.42 12.05
N MET A 368 -3.93 29.15 11.33
CA MET A 368 -5.31 29.38 11.76
C MET A 368 -6.26 28.38 11.11
N GLU A 369 -7.07 27.74 11.94
CA GLU A 369 -8.08 26.78 11.51
C GLU A 369 -9.36 27.49 11.08
N GLN A 370 -9.99 27.01 10.01
CA GLN A 370 -11.33 27.43 9.60
C GLN A 370 -12.27 26.25 9.39
N ASP A 371 -13.53 26.48 9.69
CA ASP A 371 -14.62 25.57 9.38
C ASP A 371 -15.06 25.73 7.93
N ILE A 372 -15.06 24.62 7.18
CA ILE A 372 -15.46 24.57 5.77
C ILE A 372 -16.81 23.86 5.58
N THR A 373 -17.49 23.51 6.66
CA THR A 373 -18.75 22.76 6.63
C THR A 373 -19.87 23.61 6.04
N LEU A 374 -19.96 24.87 6.45
CA LEU A 374 -21.01 25.80 5.98
C LEU A 374 -20.86 26.19 4.50
N THR A 375 -19.64 26.07 3.95
CA THR A 375 -19.35 26.29 2.52
C THR A 375 -19.54 25.03 1.69
N GLY A 376 -20.10 23.95 2.26
CA GLY A 376 -20.26 22.68 1.55
C GLY A 376 -18.93 21.98 1.23
N GLY A 377 -17.88 22.28 1.99
CA GLY A 377 -16.52 21.77 1.80
C GLY A 377 -15.54 22.84 1.33
N CYS A 378 -14.46 22.38 0.70
CA CYS A 378 -13.39 23.18 0.14
C CYS A 378 -13.01 22.65 -1.25
N LEU A 379 -13.56 23.26 -2.31
CA LEU A 379 -13.35 22.80 -3.68
C LEU A 379 -11.88 22.86 -4.11
N ALA A 380 -11.15 23.88 -3.67
CA ALA A 380 -9.71 24.03 -3.94
C ALA A 380 -8.86 22.85 -3.42
N LEU A 381 -9.34 22.16 -2.36
CA LEU A 381 -8.71 20.97 -1.80
C LEU A 381 -9.40 19.67 -2.23
N GLY A 382 -10.38 19.74 -3.15
CA GLY A 382 -11.17 18.59 -3.59
C GLY A 382 -12.08 18.00 -2.51
N LEU A 383 -12.44 18.79 -1.49
CA LEU A 383 -13.31 18.38 -0.39
C LEU A 383 -14.74 18.85 -0.64
N LYS A 384 -15.71 17.95 -0.57
CA LYS A 384 -17.13 18.24 -0.69
C LYS A 384 -17.86 17.73 0.53
N LEU A 385 -18.76 18.52 1.12
CA LEU A 385 -19.53 18.15 2.30
C LEU A 385 -21.03 18.44 2.13
N PRO A 386 -21.90 17.64 2.77
CA PRO A 386 -21.60 16.31 3.29
C PRO A 386 -21.33 15.34 2.13
N HIS A 387 -20.50 14.33 2.36
CA HIS A 387 -20.29 13.25 1.38
C HIS A 387 -20.22 11.88 2.06
N THR A 388 -20.28 10.82 1.25
CA THR A 388 -20.11 9.45 1.72
C THR A 388 -18.97 8.80 0.97
N GLU A 389 -17.99 8.25 1.69
CA GLU A 389 -16.91 7.44 1.14
C GLU A 389 -17.19 5.96 1.40
N TYR A 390 -17.17 5.16 0.35
CA TYR A 390 -17.34 3.71 0.39
C TYR A 390 -15.97 3.06 0.54
N GLU A 391 -15.71 2.52 1.73
CA GLU A 391 -14.37 2.11 2.13
C GLU A 391 -14.21 0.61 2.30
N LEU A 392 -12.97 0.14 2.15
CA LEU A 392 -12.58 -1.25 2.39
C LEU A 392 -11.65 -1.29 3.61
N PHE A 393 -11.93 -2.19 4.56
CA PHE A 393 -11.18 -2.32 5.79
C PHE A 393 -10.72 -3.75 6.02
N ARG A 394 -9.55 -3.90 6.64
CA ARG A 394 -9.05 -5.17 7.18
C ARG A 394 -8.23 -4.91 8.44
N MET A 395 -8.37 -5.79 9.42
CA MET A 395 -7.52 -5.81 10.61
C MET A 395 -6.57 -7.00 10.57
N GLU A 396 -5.32 -6.77 10.93
CA GLU A 396 -4.32 -7.82 11.13
C GLU A 396 -3.50 -7.53 12.39
N GLN A 397 -2.69 -8.51 12.81
CA GLN A 397 -1.58 -8.30 13.72
C GLN A 397 -0.26 -8.49 12.99
N ASP A 398 0.73 -7.66 13.32
CA ASP A 398 2.10 -7.85 12.84
C ASP A 398 2.88 -8.88 13.68
N THR A 399 4.14 -9.12 13.35
CA THR A 399 4.99 -10.08 14.08
C THR A 399 5.41 -9.62 15.48
N LYS A 400 5.11 -8.36 15.85
CA LYS A 400 5.31 -7.75 17.16
C LYS A 400 3.98 -7.63 17.91
N ASP A 401 2.94 -8.37 17.49
CA ASP A 401 1.57 -8.36 18.02
C ASP A 401 0.88 -6.98 18.00
N ARG A 402 1.37 -6.04 17.18
CA ARG A 402 0.73 -4.74 17.01
C ARG A 402 -0.48 -4.88 16.09
N SER A 403 -1.60 -4.29 16.50
CA SER A 403 -2.80 -4.21 15.67
C SER A 403 -2.57 -3.26 14.49
N LEU A 404 -2.80 -3.78 13.28
CA LEU A 404 -2.73 -3.06 12.02
C LEU A 404 -4.12 -2.85 11.44
N LEU A 405 -4.43 -1.61 11.05
CA LEU A 405 -5.66 -1.24 10.36
C LEU A 405 -5.36 -0.86 8.91
N PHE A 406 -5.76 -1.75 8.01
CA PHE A 406 -5.71 -1.51 6.57
C PHE A 406 -6.99 -0.83 6.11
N ILE A 407 -6.82 0.25 5.35
CA ILE A 407 -7.91 1.03 4.74
C ILE A 407 -7.73 1.00 3.23
N GLY A 408 -8.82 1.10 2.48
CA GLY A 408 -8.86 1.01 1.04
C GLY A 408 -7.94 2.02 0.37
N LYS A 409 -7.10 1.57 -0.56
CA LYS A 409 -6.31 2.46 -1.42
C LYS A 409 -7.25 3.06 -2.46
N ARG A 410 -7.31 4.40 -2.52
CA ARG A 410 -8.10 5.12 -3.52
C ARG A 410 -7.74 4.69 -4.95
N PRO A 411 -8.71 4.70 -5.88
CA PRO A 411 -8.46 4.45 -7.30
C PRO A 411 -7.29 5.28 -7.85
N THR A 412 -6.47 4.67 -8.68
CA THR A 412 -5.30 5.31 -9.31
C THR A 412 -5.65 6.41 -10.32
N ASP A 413 -6.91 6.48 -10.76
CA ASP A 413 -7.42 7.56 -11.61
C ASP A 413 -7.77 8.83 -10.82
N GLY A 414 -7.51 8.85 -9.51
CA GLY A 414 -7.76 9.99 -8.63
C GLY A 414 -9.23 10.18 -8.26
N SER A 415 -10.13 9.32 -8.74
CA SER A 415 -11.54 9.42 -8.39
C SER A 415 -11.81 9.07 -6.93
N SER A 416 -12.75 9.78 -6.32
CA SER A 416 -13.20 9.48 -4.95
C SER A 416 -14.09 8.24 -4.95
N PRO A 417 -14.03 7.37 -3.92
CA PRO A 417 -14.93 6.23 -3.76
C PRO A 417 -16.32 6.68 -3.29
N ASP A 418 -16.97 7.51 -4.11
CA ASP A 418 -18.25 8.19 -3.83
C ASP A 418 -19.49 7.31 -4.03
N ARG A 419 -19.29 6.07 -4.50
CA ARG A 419 -20.34 5.09 -4.81
C ARG A 419 -19.82 3.66 -4.58
N PRO A 420 -20.70 2.67 -4.33
CA PRO A 420 -20.28 1.29 -4.09
C PRO A 420 -19.41 0.68 -5.21
N GLU A 421 -19.65 1.06 -6.46
CA GLU A 421 -18.94 0.52 -7.63
C GLU A 421 -17.47 0.95 -7.62
N LYS A 422 -17.17 2.15 -7.09
CA LYS A 422 -15.83 2.73 -6.97
C LYS A 422 -15.11 2.36 -5.67
N ARG A 423 -15.69 1.48 -4.85
CA ARG A 423 -15.04 1.02 -3.62
C ARG A 423 -13.62 0.50 -3.92
N PRO A 424 -12.61 0.85 -3.10
CA PRO A 424 -11.26 0.32 -3.21
C PRO A 424 -11.21 -1.21 -3.31
N THR A 425 -10.24 -1.72 -4.08
CA THR A 425 -10.02 -3.17 -4.27
C THR A 425 -8.66 -3.64 -3.73
N SER A 426 -7.95 -2.75 -3.05
CA SER A 426 -6.66 -3.00 -2.41
C SER A 426 -6.51 -2.11 -1.20
N TYR A 427 -5.45 -2.31 -0.43
CA TYR A 427 -5.19 -1.53 0.78
C TYR A 427 -4.02 -0.56 0.61
N GLN A 428 -4.10 0.57 1.30
CA GLN A 428 -2.97 1.48 1.47
C GLN A 428 -2.09 1.06 2.65
N ALA A 429 -1.06 1.85 2.96
CA ALA A 429 -0.23 1.62 4.13
C ALA A 429 -1.10 1.48 5.39
N PRO A 430 -0.85 0.46 6.24
CA PRO A 430 -1.64 0.24 7.44
C PRO A 430 -1.36 1.33 8.47
N LEU A 431 -2.37 1.58 9.30
CA LEU A 431 -2.21 2.34 10.53
C LEU A 431 -1.91 1.39 11.68
N ILE A 432 -1.16 1.86 12.66
CA ILE A 432 -0.89 1.12 13.89
C ILE A 432 -1.84 1.64 14.97
N GLN A 433 -2.42 0.73 15.74
CA GLN A 433 -3.18 1.12 16.94
C GLN A 433 -2.22 1.70 17.96
N CYS A 434 -2.49 2.90 18.45
CA CYS A 434 -1.75 3.41 19.60
C CYS A 434 -2.07 2.55 20.82
N ALA A 435 -1.12 2.29 21.72
CA ALA A 435 -1.46 1.54 22.92
C ALA A 435 -2.50 2.33 23.73
N GLY A 436 -3.69 1.74 23.84
CA GLY A 436 -4.58 2.04 24.95
C GLY A 436 -3.96 1.42 26.21
N ALA A 437 -3.99 2.15 27.32
CA ALA A 437 -3.59 1.66 28.63
C ALA A 437 -3.92 0.17 28.81
N MET A 438 -2.93 -0.62 29.26
CA MET A 438 -3.13 -2.02 29.65
C MET A 438 -4.45 -2.17 30.42
N GLY A 439 -5.39 -2.92 29.86
CA GLY A 439 -6.70 -3.02 30.47
C GLY A 439 -7.66 -3.89 29.68
N ILE A 440 -7.72 -5.17 30.08
CA ILE A 440 -8.85 -6.08 29.88
C ILE A 440 -8.93 -6.77 28.51
N PHE A 441 -7.94 -7.61 28.17
CA PHE A 441 -8.20 -8.89 27.48
C PHE A 441 -7.10 -9.90 27.84
N SER A 442 -7.03 -10.29 29.11
CA SER A 442 -6.47 -11.57 29.51
C SER A 442 -7.22 -12.10 30.72
N LYS A 443 -8.33 -12.78 30.45
CA LYS A 443 -8.89 -13.80 31.34
C LYS A 443 -9.41 -14.94 30.46
N HIS A 444 -8.50 -15.71 29.89
CA HIS A 444 -8.79 -17.11 29.63
C HIS A 444 -8.47 -17.88 30.92
N SER A 445 -9.53 -18.18 31.66
CA SER A 445 -9.52 -19.15 32.74
C SER A 445 -9.07 -20.52 32.20
N SER A 446 -7.94 -21.01 32.69
CA SER A 446 -7.58 -22.42 32.56
C SER A 446 -8.51 -23.26 33.45
N PRO A 447 -9.04 -24.40 32.98
CA PRO A 447 -9.72 -25.35 33.85
C PRO A 447 -8.64 -26.13 34.63
N ARG A 448 -8.61 -25.96 35.97
CA ARG A 448 -7.86 -26.88 36.83
C ARG A 448 -8.69 -28.14 37.03
N TYR A 449 -8.14 -29.26 36.56
CA TYR A 449 -8.44 -30.59 37.07
C TYR A 449 -7.98 -30.68 38.53
N LEU A 450 -8.87 -31.18 39.40
CA LEU A 450 -8.59 -32.02 40.56
C LEU A 450 -9.64 -33.12 40.57
#